data_AF-A0A1A3C0X3-F1
#
_entry.id   AF-A0A1A3C0X3-F1
#
_cell.length_a   1.000
_cell.length_b   1.000
_cell.length_c   1.000
_cell.angle_alpha   90.00
_cell.angle_beta   90.00
_cell.angle_gamma   90.00
#
_symmetry.space_group_name_H-M   'P 1'
#
loop_
_entity.id
_entity.type
_entity.pdbx_description
1 polymer ?
#
loop_
_entity_poly.entity_id
_entity_poly.type
_entity_poly.pdbx_seq_one_letter_code
_entity_poly.pdbx_strand_id
1 'polypeptide(L)'
;MLIHRATLLDGRTVDIRVGAQIEEMGDGLVAGEGEGVLYAGGGTVLPGLHDHHVHLRSAASALDSFFVGPPGVSTKDQLTQLLSNATPGPDGWIRAVGYHESVAGELDRTALDAVVRDIPVRIQHRSGALWILNSEALGRVGLPDHPDGRLRSADRGWSDALAQRETDLAELSRRITATGVTGVTDATPDLGADDMVALLVAHRRGEFRPRPSFLAPGKKILHDDRLDLDALTAWIADRHGEGRPVAVHCVTAAQLVVTIAALRAAGSHPLDRIEHAAVVPDDNLADLADLGVTVVTQPNFVAERGDQYLADVPAAEHPQLWRVASLLDAAVPVALSTDMPFGHGDPWTAMRAAVYRTTPSGAVLNGNECVPARTALTMFLGRPDDPGRPRSVETGQPGDLCVLTEPPETALAELDAGMVAATVIGGELVYFAM
;
A
#
# COMPACT_ATOMS: atom_id res chain seq x y z
N MET A 1 -19.93 -21.74 4.84
CA MET A 1 -20.79 -20.92 5.73
C MET A 1 -21.85 -20.24 4.90
N LEU A 2 -23.00 -19.92 5.49
CA LEU A 2 -24.07 -19.20 4.83
C LEU A 2 -24.07 -17.73 5.26
N ILE A 3 -23.98 -16.81 4.31
CA ILE A 3 -24.21 -15.37 4.54
C ILE A 3 -25.66 -15.07 4.15
N HIS A 4 -26.48 -14.72 5.13
CA HIS A 4 -27.91 -14.53 4.95
C HIS A 4 -28.27 -13.04 4.78
N ARG A 5 -29.13 -12.73 3.82
CA ARG A 5 -29.62 -11.37 3.49
C ARG A 5 -28.49 -10.38 3.20
N ALA A 6 -27.54 -10.78 2.36
CA ALA A 6 -26.52 -9.89 1.83
C ALA A 6 -27.12 -8.97 0.76
N THR A 7 -26.68 -7.71 0.68
CA THR A 7 -27.01 -6.81 -0.44
C THR A 7 -25.80 -6.63 -1.33
N LEU A 8 -25.94 -6.84 -2.63
CA LEU A 8 -24.87 -6.57 -3.60
C LEU A 8 -24.84 -5.08 -3.98
N LEU A 9 -23.74 -4.63 -4.59
CA LEU A 9 -23.60 -3.25 -5.04
C LEU A 9 -24.67 -2.81 -6.07
N ASP A 10 -25.34 -3.73 -6.75
CA ASP A 10 -26.45 -3.43 -7.67
C ASP A 10 -27.82 -3.35 -6.98
N GLY A 11 -27.85 -3.51 -5.64
CA GLY A 11 -29.06 -3.44 -4.82
C GLY A 11 -29.81 -4.76 -4.67
N ARG A 12 -29.37 -5.85 -5.33
CA ARG A 12 -29.98 -7.17 -5.13
C ARG A 12 -29.67 -7.72 -3.74
N THR A 13 -30.71 -8.16 -3.04
CA THR A 13 -30.58 -8.95 -1.82
C THR A 13 -30.45 -10.42 -2.20
N VAL A 14 -29.54 -11.15 -1.57
CA VAL A 14 -29.24 -12.55 -1.88
C VAL A 14 -28.68 -13.27 -0.65
N ASP A 15 -28.87 -14.58 -0.56
CA ASP A 15 -28.15 -15.44 0.35
C ASP A 15 -26.97 -16.09 -0.36
N ILE A 16 -25.82 -16.18 0.31
CA ILE A 16 -24.55 -16.61 -0.29
C ILE A 16 -23.99 -17.76 0.54
N ARG A 17 -23.94 -18.96 -0.05
CA ARG A 17 -23.19 -20.08 0.52
C ARG A 17 -21.75 -20.01 0.02
N VAL A 18 -20.82 -19.94 0.96
CA VAL A 18 -19.40 -19.73 0.67
C VAL A 18 -18.54 -20.79 1.36
N GLY A 19 -17.73 -21.47 0.55
CA GLY A 19 -16.58 -22.28 0.95
C GLY A 19 -15.30 -21.67 0.40
N ALA A 20 -14.37 -22.48 -0.11
CA ALA A 20 -13.18 -21.97 -0.81
C ALA A 20 -13.55 -21.08 -2.02
N GLN A 21 -14.72 -21.33 -2.61
CA GLN A 21 -15.37 -20.52 -3.63
C GLN A 21 -16.80 -20.19 -3.16
N ILE A 22 -17.45 -19.24 -3.83
CA ILE A 22 -18.89 -19.04 -3.72
C ILE A 22 -19.56 -20.25 -4.39
N GLU A 23 -20.23 -21.08 -3.60
CA GLU A 23 -20.79 -22.36 -4.03
C GLU A 23 -22.21 -22.20 -4.57
N GLU A 24 -23.01 -21.35 -3.93
CA GLU A 24 -24.42 -21.15 -4.27
C GLU A 24 -24.86 -19.74 -3.89
N MET A 25 -25.73 -19.16 -4.72
CA MET A 25 -26.38 -17.88 -4.46
C MET A 25 -27.87 -18.01 -4.79
N GLY A 26 -28.75 -17.51 -3.92
CA GLY A 26 -30.18 -17.55 -4.16
C GLY A 26 -30.98 -16.91 -3.03
N ASP A 27 -32.30 -16.91 -3.18
CA ASP A 27 -33.20 -16.40 -2.15
C ASP A 27 -33.65 -17.54 -1.23
N GLY A 28 -33.58 -17.33 0.09
CA GLY A 28 -34.10 -18.27 1.08
C GLY A 28 -33.26 -19.54 1.18
N LEU A 29 -31.95 -19.45 0.99
CA LEU A 29 -31.06 -20.58 1.23
C LEU A 29 -31.17 -21.01 2.70
N VAL A 30 -31.35 -22.30 2.92
CA VAL A 30 -31.44 -22.89 4.26
C VAL A 30 -30.07 -23.38 4.68
N ALA A 31 -29.65 -23.04 5.90
CA ALA A 31 -28.39 -23.51 6.46
C ALA A 31 -28.37 -25.05 6.58
N GLY A 32 -27.28 -25.67 6.13
CA GLY A 32 -27.04 -27.10 6.31
C GLY A 32 -26.74 -27.47 7.77
N GLU A 33 -26.76 -28.76 8.08
CA GLU A 33 -26.39 -29.24 9.42
C GLU A 33 -24.93 -28.87 9.74
N GLY A 34 -24.71 -28.15 10.84
CA GLY A 34 -23.39 -27.67 11.26
C GLY A 34 -22.83 -26.50 10.44
N GLU A 35 -23.58 -25.95 9.48
CA GLU A 35 -23.15 -24.80 8.70
C GLU A 35 -23.24 -23.51 9.54
N GLY A 36 -22.10 -22.80 9.70
CA GLY A 36 -22.09 -21.48 10.33
C GLY A 36 -22.89 -20.46 9.51
N VAL A 37 -23.67 -19.61 10.18
CA VAL A 37 -24.50 -18.57 9.55
C VAL A 37 -24.03 -17.19 9.98
N LEU A 38 -23.74 -16.32 9.01
CA LEU A 38 -23.51 -14.89 9.20
C LEU A 38 -24.71 -14.12 8.67
N TYR A 39 -25.41 -13.40 9.53
CA TYR A 39 -26.55 -12.59 9.12
C TYR A 39 -26.06 -11.18 8.73
N ALA A 40 -26.07 -10.87 7.42
CA ALA A 40 -25.69 -9.55 6.92
C ALA A 40 -26.79 -8.50 7.12
N GLY A 41 -28.04 -8.92 7.28
CA GLY A 41 -29.14 -8.01 7.67
C GLY A 41 -29.46 -6.91 6.66
N GLY A 42 -29.13 -7.10 5.38
CA GLY A 42 -29.21 -6.07 4.33
C GLY A 42 -27.91 -5.29 4.13
N GLY A 43 -26.87 -5.57 4.92
CA GLY A 43 -25.53 -5.03 4.75
C GLY A 43 -24.88 -5.47 3.44
N THR A 44 -23.96 -4.65 2.96
CA THR A 44 -23.31 -4.84 1.65
C THR A 44 -22.34 -6.00 1.68
N VAL A 45 -22.34 -6.86 0.66
CA VAL A 45 -21.28 -7.85 0.44
C VAL A 45 -20.51 -7.55 -0.84
N LEU A 46 -19.20 -7.49 -0.70
CA LEU A 46 -18.23 -7.20 -1.75
C LEU A 46 -17.30 -8.41 -1.94
N PRO A 47 -16.66 -8.55 -3.12
CA PRO A 47 -15.40 -9.28 -3.17
C PRO A 47 -14.47 -8.70 -2.11
N GLY A 48 -13.73 -9.54 -1.40
CA GLY A 48 -12.78 -9.07 -0.39
C GLY A 48 -11.75 -8.13 -1.02
N LEU A 49 -11.41 -7.05 -0.34
CA LEU A 49 -10.54 -6.01 -0.88
C LEU A 49 -9.12 -6.57 -1.10
N HIS A 50 -8.46 -6.08 -2.15
CA HIS A 50 -7.06 -6.40 -2.44
C HIS A 50 -6.23 -5.12 -2.42
N ASP A 51 -5.24 -5.05 -1.53
CA ASP A 51 -4.29 -3.93 -1.54
C ASP A 51 -3.16 -4.21 -2.53
N HIS A 52 -3.16 -3.49 -3.66
CA HIS A 52 -2.34 -3.81 -4.81
C HIS A 52 -0.85 -3.39 -4.70
N HIS A 53 -0.47 -2.71 -3.62
CA HIS A 53 0.92 -2.30 -3.35
C HIS A 53 1.12 -2.08 -1.85
N VAL A 54 1.85 -2.97 -1.21
CA VAL A 54 2.25 -2.86 0.21
C VAL A 54 3.69 -3.33 0.41
N HIS A 55 4.25 -3.08 1.58
CA HIS A 55 5.55 -3.59 2.00
C HIS A 55 5.40 -4.35 3.32
N LEU A 56 5.10 -5.64 3.29
CA LEU A 56 4.61 -6.39 4.46
C LEU A 56 5.61 -6.42 5.62
N ARG A 57 6.89 -6.69 5.34
CA ARG A 57 7.92 -6.71 6.38
C ARG A 57 8.17 -5.33 6.97
N SER A 58 8.19 -4.31 6.12
CA SER A 58 8.29 -2.91 6.56
C SER A 58 7.10 -2.54 7.42
N ALA A 59 5.89 -2.91 7.00
CA ALA A 59 4.65 -2.64 7.72
C ALA A 59 4.62 -3.33 9.08
N ALA A 60 4.98 -4.60 9.15
CA ALA A 60 5.06 -5.32 10.40
C ALA A 60 6.15 -4.74 11.32
N SER A 61 7.30 -4.32 10.78
CA SER A 61 8.33 -3.62 11.57
C SER A 61 7.90 -2.24 12.04
N ALA A 62 7.01 -1.55 11.31
CA ALA A 62 6.51 -0.23 11.67
C ALA A 62 5.57 -0.27 12.88
N LEU A 63 4.88 -1.40 13.11
CA LEU A 63 4.02 -1.60 14.29
C LEU A 63 4.78 -1.50 15.63
N ASP A 64 6.06 -1.85 15.60
CA ASP A 64 6.99 -1.80 16.73
C ASP A 64 7.84 -0.51 16.76
N SER A 65 7.50 0.48 15.93
CA SER A 65 8.27 1.72 15.79
C SER A 65 7.43 2.94 16.17
N PHE A 66 8.08 3.95 16.72
CA PHE A 66 7.44 5.25 16.93
C PHE A 66 7.22 5.96 15.60
N PHE A 67 6.03 6.52 15.39
CA PHE A 67 5.78 7.39 14.24
C PHE A 67 6.20 8.82 14.59
N VAL A 68 7.16 9.36 13.86
CA VAL A 68 7.80 10.66 14.16
C VAL A 68 7.62 11.70 13.04
N GLY A 69 6.60 11.51 12.22
CA GLY A 69 6.20 12.44 11.16
C GLY A 69 4.85 13.13 11.40
N PRO A 70 4.51 14.12 10.57
CA PRO A 70 3.20 14.75 10.59
C PRO A 70 2.08 13.75 10.24
N PRO A 71 0.85 13.96 10.75
CA PRO A 71 0.45 15.05 11.64
C PRO A 71 0.81 14.81 13.12
N GLY A 72 1.15 13.58 13.52
CA GLY A 72 1.37 13.20 14.92
C GLY A 72 2.55 13.94 15.57
N VAL A 73 3.68 14.06 14.87
CA VAL A 73 4.85 14.83 15.28
C VAL A 73 5.14 15.87 14.21
N SER A 74 4.97 17.14 14.53
CA SER A 74 5.06 18.24 13.56
C SER A 74 6.10 19.31 13.93
N THR A 75 6.79 19.14 15.07
CA THR A 75 7.79 20.10 15.56
C THR A 75 9.00 19.40 16.15
N LYS A 76 10.15 20.10 16.15
CA LYS A 76 11.40 19.63 16.75
C LYS A 76 11.24 19.31 18.24
N ASP A 77 10.48 20.10 18.98
CA ASP A 77 10.26 19.91 20.41
C ASP A 77 9.44 18.64 20.68
N GLN A 78 8.40 18.38 19.89
CA GLN A 78 7.62 17.13 19.98
C GLN A 78 8.51 15.91 19.65
N LEU A 79 9.33 15.99 18.60
CA LEU A 79 10.27 14.93 18.26
C LEU A 79 11.25 14.66 19.41
N THR A 80 11.85 15.72 19.95
CA THR A 80 12.80 15.65 21.06
C THR A 80 12.14 15.02 22.28
N GLN A 81 10.96 15.49 22.65
CA GLN A 81 10.20 14.95 23.78
C GLN A 81 9.84 13.48 23.60
N LEU A 82 9.43 13.07 22.40
CA LEU A 82 9.12 11.67 22.11
C LEU A 82 10.37 10.80 22.26
N LEU A 83 11.48 11.18 21.62
CA LEU A 83 12.71 10.39 21.64
C LEU A 83 13.33 10.32 23.05
N SER A 84 13.33 11.41 23.82
CA SER A 84 13.85 11.41 25.19
C SER A 84 13.02 10.56 26.16
N ASN A 85 11.71 10.39 25.89
CA ASN A 85 10.82 9.56 26.71
C ASN A 85 10.63 8.14 26.16
N ALA A 86 11.23 7.82 25.01
CA ALA A 86 11.05 6.53 24.36
C ALA A 86 11.74 5.42 25.17
N THR A 87 10.97 4.39 25.50
CA THR A 87 11.53 3.14 26.05
C THR A 87 12.09 2.31 24.89
N PRO A 88 13.37 1.85 24.96
CA PRO A 88 13.92 0.97 23.95
C PRO A 88 13.15 -0.35 23.87
N GLY A 89 13.10 -0.93 22.67
CA GLY A 89 12.54 -2.26 22.46
C GLY A 89 13.34 -3.38 23.15
N PRO A 90 12.89 -4.63 23.08
CA PRO A 90 13.58 -5.78 23.70
C PRO A 90 15.02 -6.00 23.22
N ASP A 91 15.36 -5.48 22.04
CA ASP A 91 16.70 -5.50 21.44
C ASP A 91 17.58 -4.31 21.88
N GLY A 92 17.04 -3.43 22.74
CA GLY A 92 17.71 -2.23 23.23
C GLY A 92 17.71 -1.06 22.24
N TRP A 93 16.91 -1.11 21.16
CA TRP A 93 16.83 -0.03 20.16
C TRP A 93 15.61 0.87 20.34
N ILE A 94 15.81 2.16 20.11
CA ILE A 94 14.71 3.08 19.81
C ILE A 94 14.56 3.11 18.28
N ARG A 95 13.39 2.67 17.81
CA ARG A 95 13.06 2.57 16.39
C ARG A 95 11.97 3.58 16.07
N ALA A 96 12.19 4.42 15.08
CA ALA A 96 11.22 5.39 14.62
C ALA A 96 11.11 5.40 13.10
N VAL A 97 9.94 5.77 12.59
CA VAL A 97 9.61 5.80 11.16
C VAL A 97 8.76 7.04 10.82
N GLY A 98 8.66 7.35 9.52
CA GLY A 98 7.80 8.42 9.03
C GLY A 98 8.39 9.82 9.14
N TYR A 99 9.68 9.97 9.43
CA TYR A 99 10.30 11.28 9.56
C TYR A 99 10.21 12.12 8.28
N HIS A 100 10.09 13.44 8.44
CA HIS A 100 10.15 14.43 7.36
C HIS A 100 10.84 15.70 7.84
N GLU A 101 11.56 16.38 6.95
CA GLU A 101 12.34 17.58 7.26
C GLU A 101 11.48 18.74 7.79
N SER A 102 10.17 18.77 7.47
CA SER A 102 9.26 19.79 8.03
C SER A 102 9.15 19.74 9.57
N VAL A 103 9.53 18.62 10.20
CA VAL A 103 9.49 18.45 11.66
C VAL A 103 10.65 19.17 12.33
N ALA A 104 11.88 18.96 11.83
CA ALA A 104 13.09 19.39 12.52
C ALA A 104 14.28 19.80 11.61
N GLY A 105 14.07 19.95 10.30
CA GLY A 105 15.11 20.23 9.30
C GLY A 105 15.86 18.97 8.85
N GLU A 106 17.09 19.09 8.36
CA GLU A 106 17.91 17.91 8.09
C GLU A 106 18.47 17.35 9.41
N LEU A 107 18.04 16.13 9.78
CA LEU A 107 18.61 15.41 10.93
C LEU A 107 19.90 14.67 10.55
N ASP A 108 20.81 14.62 11.52
CA ASP A 108 22.05 13.86 11.47
C ASP A 108 22.35 13.19 12.82
N ARG A 109 23.46 12.45 12.90
CA ARG A 109 23.90 11.77 14.13
C ARG A 109 24.10 12.74 15.30
N THR A 110 24.59 13.96 15.04
CA THR A 110 24.87 14.94 16.10
C THR A 110 23.58 15.48 16.70
N ALA A 111 22.57 15.74 15.88
CA ALA A 111 21.24 16.12 16.33
C ALA A 111 20.59 15.02 17.18
N LEU A 112 20.73 13.75 16.80
CA LEU A 112 20.21 12.63 17.59
C LEU A 112 20.98 12.42 18.90
N ASP A 113 22.32 12.51 18.88
CA ASP A 113 23.17 12.36 20.07
C ASP A 113 22.86 13.44 21.13
N ALA A 114 22.41 14.62 20.72
CA ALA A 114 22.01 15.68 21.63
C ALA A 114 20.71 15.36 22.40
N VAL A 115 19.89 14.42 21.88
CA VAL A 115 18.61 14.00 22.48
C VAL A 115 18.75 12.67 23.22
N VAL A 116 19.37 11.68 22.57
CA VAL A 116 19.62 10.34 23.09
C VAL A 116 21.01 9.88 22.65
N ARG A 117 21.95 9.86 23.59
CA ARG A 117 23.36 9.54 23.30
C ARG A 117 23.69 8.05 23.43
N ASP A 118 23.31 7.45 24.56
CA ASP A 118 23.85 6.16 24.99
C ASP A 118 22.96 4.96 24.62
N ILE A 119 21.86 5.22 23.91
CA ILE A 119 20.91 4.20 23.42
C ILE A 119 20.92 4.29 21.89
N PRO A 120 21.00 3.16 21.16
CA PRO A 120 20.98 3.21 19.69
C PRO A 120 19.61 3.67 19.19
N VAL A 121 19.61 4.74 18.41
CA VAL A 121 18.43 5.29 17.74
C VAL A 121 18.58 5.12 16.24
N ARG A 122 17.50 4.64 15.60
CA ARG A 122 17.36 4.70 14.14
C ARG A 122 16.02 5.32 13.77
N ILE A 123 16.05 6.24 12.82
CA ILE A 123 14.85 6.91 12.30
C ILE A 123 14.79 6.68 10.78
N GLN A 124 13.68 6.13 10.29
CA GLN A 124 13.42 6.04 8.85
C GLN A 124 12.71 7.30 8.37
N HIS A 125 13.22 7.91 7.31
CA HIS A 125 12.51 8.95 6.57
C HIS A 125 11.26 8.35 5.90
N ARG A 126 10.16 9.11 5.81
CA ARG A 126 8.89 8.65 5.24
C ARG A 126 8.96 8.18 3.78
N SER A 127 10.01 8.55 3.06
CA SER A 127 10.27 8.05 1.70
C SER A 127 10.76 6.60 1.66
N GLY A 128 11.14 6.02 2.81
CA GLY A 128 11.73 4.68 2.90
C GLY A 128 13.18 4.59 2.41
N ALA A 129 13.69 5.61 1.72
CA ALA A 129 14.99 5.58 1.06
C ALA A 129 16.16 6.05 1.94
N LEU A 130 15.88 6.73 3.06
CA LEU A 130 16.87 7.33 3.95
C LEU A 130 16.64 6.90 5.40
N TRP A 131 17.74 6.59 6.08
CA TRP A 131 17.79 6.32 7.51
C TRP A 131 18.75 7.29 8.20
N ILE A 132 18.42 7.68 9.42
CA ILE A 132 19.24 8.54 10.27
C ILE A 132 19.53 7.78 11.57
N LEU A 133 20.82 7.56 11.85
CA LEU A 133 21.31 6.83 13.02
C LEU A 133 22.13 7.76 13.92
N ASN A 134 22.01 7.59 15.23
CA ASN A 134 22.90 8.25 16.20
C ASN A 134 24.26 7.53 16.32
N SER A 135 25.19 8.09 17.09
CA SER A 135 26.55 7.54 17.21
C SER A 135 26.58 6.11 17.79
N GLU A 136 25.75 5.82 18.79
CA GLU A 136 25.64 4.48 19.39
C GLU A 136 25.10 3.46 18.36
N ALA A 137 24.07 3.83 17.59
CA ALA A 137 23.54 2.99 16.53
C ALA A 137 24.59 2.71 15.43
N LEU A 138 25.34 3.73 15.02
CA LEU A 138 26.41 3.62 14.04
C LEU A 138 27.51 2.65 14.50
N GLY A 139 27.90 2.69 15.78
CA GLY A 139 28.83 1.73 16.36
C GLY A 139 28.32 0.28 16.24
N ARG A 140 27.03 0.06 16.50
CA ARG A 140 26.40 -1.28 16.43
C ARG A 140 26.29 -1.85 15.02
N VAL A 141 26.15 -1.01 14.01
CA VAL A 141 26.13 -1.44 12.60
C VAL A 141 27.53 -1.44 11.95
N GLY A 142 28.59 -1.25 12.75
CA GLY A 142 29.97 -1.31 12.27
C GLY A 142 30.45 -0.08 11.51
N LEU A 143 29.79 1.07 11.67
CA LEU A 143 30.09 2.33 11.00
C LEU A 143 30.38 3.50 11.97
N PRO A 144 31.24 3.32 13.00
CA PRO A 144 31.44 4.35 14.05
C PRO A 144 31.92 5.71 13.51
N ASP A 145 32.68 5.69 12.41
CA ASP A 145 33.27 6.86 11.78
C ASP A 145 32.38 7.50 10.69
N HIS A 146 31.13 7.05 10.50
CA HIS A 146 30.23 7.63 9.50
C HIS A 146 30.00 9.12 9.80
N PRO A 147 30.20 10.04 8.84
CA PRO A 147 30.31 11.47 9.13
C PRO A 147 29.05 12.08 9.77
N ASP A 148 27.87 11.68 9.29
CA ASP A 148 26.59 12.34 9.64
C ASP A 148 25.48 11.34 10.04
N GLY A 149 25.76 10.04 10.06
CA GLY A 149 24.77 8.99 10.30
C GLY A 149 23.59 8.88 9.31
N ARG A 150 23.67 9.51 8.13
CA ARG A 150 22.62 9.46 7.10
C ARG A 150 22.93 8.35 6.08
N LEU A 151 22.14 7.29 6.10
CA LEU A 151 22.38 6.06 5.33
C LEU A 151 21.26 5.81 4.32
N ARG A 152 21.63 5.46 3.08
CA ARG A 152 20.65 5.11 2.04
C ARG A 152 20.20 3.66 2.22
N SER A 153 18.89 3.43 2.12
CA SER A 153 18.28 2.10 2.26
C SER A 153 18.81 1.07 1.25
N ALA A 154 19.22 1.54 0.06
CA ALA A 154 19.79 0.69 -0.99
C ALA A 154 21.24 0.23 -0.72
N ASP A 155 21.92 0.79 0.29
CA ASP A 155 23.29 0.38 0.62
C ASP A 155 23.30 -0.87 1.51
N ARG A 156 23.67 -2.00 0.90
CA ARG A 156 23.74 -3.31 1.56
C ARG A 156 24.80 -3.41 2.64
N GLY A 157 25.82 -2.56 2.62
CA GLY A 157 26.93 -2.60 3.57
C GLY A 157 26.49 -2.42 5.03
N TRP A 158 25.41 -1.70 5.26
CA TRP A 158 24.86 -1.45 6.61
C TRP A 158 23.48 -2.09 6.81
N SER A 159 22.64 -2.17 5.77
CA SER A 159 21.30 -2.72 5.90
C SER A 159 21.31 -4.19 6.29
N ASP A 160 22.30 -4.94 5.81
CA ASP A 160 22.47 -6.37 6.10
C ASP A 160 23.05 -6.58 7.52
N ALA A 161 23.75 -5.58 8.05
CA ALA A 161 24.26 -5.58 9.43
C ALA A 161 23.17 -5.25 10.46
N LEU A 162 22.05 -4.65 10.05
CA LEU A 162 20.89 -4.49 10.92
C LEU A 162 20.28 -5.86 11.20
N ALA A 163 20.28 -6.26 12.46
CA ALA A 163 19.54 -7.45 12.89
C ALA A 163 18.07 -7.34 12.48
N GLN A 164 17.64 -8.27 11.62
CA GLN A 164 16.24 -8.46 11.30
C GLN A 164 15.53 -8.94 12.56
N ARG A 165 14.50 -8.19 12.98
CA ARG A 165 13.65 -8.58 14.09
C ARG A 165 12.55 -9.50 13.57
N GLU A 166 12.19 -10.51 14.35
CA GLU A 166 10.96 -11.26 14.12
C GLU A 166 9.77 -10.29 14.22
N THR A 167 9.07 -10.10 13.11
CA THR A 167 7.97 -9.15 13.00
C THR A 167 6.64 -9.82 13.33
N ASP A 168 5.77 -9.14 14.10
CA ASP A 168 4.44 -9.66 14.41
C ASP A 168 3.49 -9.56 13.20
N LEU A 169 3.59 -10.55 12.32
CA LEU A 169 2.69 -10.69 11.16
C LEU A 169 1.24 -10.96 11.58
N ALA A 170 0.99 -11.48 12.78
CA ALA A 170 -0.35 -11.76 13.26
C ALA A 170 -1.09 -10.48 13.64
N GLU A 171 -0.42 -9.53 14.31
CA GLU A 171 -0.98 -8.20 14.55
C GLU A 171 -1.21 -7.44 13.25
N LEU A 172 -0.24 -7.46 12.33
CA LEU A 172 -0.42 -6.84 11.02
C LEU A 172 -1.63 -7.46 10.29
N SER A 173 -1.72 -8.78 10.29
CA SER A 173 -2.84 -9.51 9.70
C SER A 173 -4.18 -9.07 10.30
N ARG A 174 -4.30 -8.97 11.63
CA ARG A 174 -5.54 -8.54 12.29
C ARG A 174 -5.96 -7.16 11.80
N ARG A 175 -5.05 -6.19 11.77
CA ARG A 175 -5.33 -4.81 11.32
C ARG A 175 -5.78 -4.76 9.87
N ILE A 176 -5.10 -5.47 8.98
CA ILE A 176 -5.46 -5.55 7.56
C ILE A 176 -6.85 -6.17 7.39
N THR A 177 -7.10 -7.32 8.03
CA THR A 177 -8.40 -8.01 7.90
C THR A 177 -9.56 -7.22 8.50
N ALA A 178 -9.32 -6.36 9.50
CA ALA A 178 -10.35 -5.48 10.04
C ALA A 178 -10.85 -4.45 9.04
N THR A 179 -10.10 -4.19 7.97
CA THR A 179 -10.49 -3.26 6.89
C THR A 179 -11.16 -3.96 5.70
N GLY A 180 -11.47 -5.26 5.78
CA GLY A 180 -12.10 -5.99 4.67
C GLY A 180 -11.12 -6.55 3.63
N VAL A 181 -9.82 -6.37 3.85
CA VAL A 181 -8.76 -6.85 2.95
C VAL A 181 -8.53 -8.35 3.10
N THR A 182 -8.60 -9.05 1.97
CA THR A 182 -8.40 -10.51 1.88
C THR A 182 -7.16 -10.90 1.07
N GLY A 183 -6.58 -9.95 0.33
CA GLY A 183 -5.39 -10.14 -0.48
C GLY A 183 -4.50 -8.90 -0.49
N VAL A 184 -3.20 -9.11 -0.67
CA VAL A 184 -2.21 -8.03 -0.73
C VAL A 184 -1.14 -8.35 -1.77
N THR A 185 -0.59 -7.33 -2.41
CA THR A 185 0.57 -7.46 -3.30
C THR A 185 1.77 -6.76 -2.68
N ASP A 186 2.77 -7.53 -2.25
CA ASP A 186 4.03 -7.00 -1.76
C ASP A 186 4.88 -6.45 -2.92
N ALA A 187 5.20 -5.17 -2.82
CA ALA A 187 5.90 -4.37 -3.82
C ALA A 187 7.35 -4.08 -3.44
N THR A 188 7.92 -4.81 -2.47
CA THR A 188 9.33 -4.67 -2.08
C THR A 188 10.22 -5.12 -3.25
N PRO A 189 11.06 -4.24 -3.83
CA PRO A 189 11.79 -4.52 -5.08
C PRO A 189 12.73 -5.73 -4.96
N ASP A 190 13.48 -5.78 -3.86
CA ASP A 190 14.53 -6.76 -3.63
C ASP A 190 14.11 -7.84 -2.62
N LEU A 191 12.82 -8.19 -2.58
CA LEU A 191 12.33 -9.23 -1.67
C LEU A 191 12.98 -10.57 -2.02
N GLY A 192 13.74 -11.13 -1.07
CA GLY A 192 14.45 -12.39 -1.26
C GLY A 192 13.53 -13.60 -1.40
N ALA A 193 14.02 -14.66 -2.03
CA ALA A 193 13.26 -15.92 -2.14
C ALA A 193 12.87 -16.50 -0.78
N ASP A 194 13.78 -16.47 0.19
CA ASP A 194 13.54 -16.94 1.55
C ASP A 194 12.47 -16.10 2.26
N ASP A 195 12.42 -14.79 2.00
CA ASP A 195 11.40 -13.90 2.54
C ASP A 195 10.02 -14.19 1.96
N MET A 196 9.94 -14.38 0.63
CA MET A 196 8.69 -14.78 -0.03
C MET A 196 8.19 -16.13 0.52
N VAL A 197 9.08 -17.10 0.67
CA VAL A 197 8.75 -18.41 1.26
C VAL A 197 8.28 -18.25 2.70
N ALA A 198 8.94 -17.43 3.52
CA ALA A 198 8.55 -17.19 4.90
C ALA A 198 7.14 -16.56 4.99
N LEU A 199 6.82 -15.57 4.15
CA LEU A 199 5.49 -14.96 4.09
C LEU A 199 4.41 -15.96 3.64
N LEU A 200 4.71 -16.81 2.65
CA LEU A 200 3.82 -17.89 2.22
C LEU A 200 3.60 -18.95 3.31
N VAL A 201 4.64 -19.28 4.08
CA VAL A 201 4.55 -20.21 5.22
C VAL A 201 3.70 -19.61 6.33
N ALA A 202 3.92 -18.34 6.69
CA ALA A 202 3.10 -17.61 7.66
C ALA A 202 1.62 -17.60 7.24
N HIS A 203 1.35 -17.41 5.95
CA HIS A 203 -0.01 -17.51 5.41
C HIS A 203 -0.62 -18.90 5.57
N ARG A 204 0.11 -19.95 5.16
CA ARG A 204 -0.35 -21.34 5.27
C ARG A 204 -0.58 -21.78 6.73
N ARG A 205 0.15 -21.21 7.68
CA ARG A 205 -0.02 -21.47 9.12
C ARG A 205 -1.14 -20.65 9.76
N GLY A 206 -1.74 -19.71 9.03
CA GLY A 206 -2.76 -18.81 9.55
C GLY A 206 -2.22 -17.67 10.41
N GLU A 207 -0.89 -17.51 10.50
CA GLU A 207 -0.24 -16.37 11.17
C GLU A 207 -0.52 -15.07 10.39
N PHE A 208 -0.53 -15.13 9.05
CA PHE A 208 -0.91 -14.03 8.17
C PHE A 208 -2.11 -14.41 7.28
N ARG A 209 -3.30 -13.91 7.58
CA ARG A 209 -4.55 -14.36 6.95
C ARG A 209 -4.72 -13.88 5.49
N PRO A 210 -4.45 -12.59 5.12
CA PRO A 210 -4.57 -12.15 3.73
C PRO A 210 -3.68 -12.96 2.79
N ARG A 211 -4.11 -13.17 1.54
CA ARG A 211 -3.29 -13.86 0.53
C ARG A 211 -2.18 -12.96 0.01
N PRO A 212 -0.90 -13.29 0.23
CA PRO A 212 0.20 -12.51 -0.32
C PRO A 212 0.44 -12.85 -1.80
N SER A 213 0.70 -11.83 -2.60
CA SER A 213 1.29 -11.89 -3.94
C SER A 213 2.55 -11.01 -3.96
N PHE A 214 3.45 -11.21 -4.93
CA PHE A 214 4.76 -10.54 -4.93
C PHE A 214 5.07 -9.94 -6.30
N LEU A 215 5.55 -8.70 -6.34
CA LEU A 215 6.11 -8.10 -7.55
C LEU A 215 7.60 -8.46 -7.74
N ALA A 216 8.31 -8.78 -6.65
CA ALA A 216 9.69 -9.22 -6.73
C ALA A 216 9.82 -10.57 -7.47
N PRO A 217 10.96 -10.79 -8.16
CA PRO A 217 12.04 -9.86 -8.47
C PRO A 217 11.77 -8.98 -9.72
N GLY A 218 10.52 -8.91 -10.20
CA GLY A 218 10.11 -8.10 -11.35
C GLY A 218 9.88 -6.63 -11.03
N LYS A 219 10.20 -6.16 -9.82
CA LYS A 219 9.98 -4.78 -9.38
C LYS A 219 11.28 -3.99 -9.37
N LYS A 220 11.26 -2.78 -9.96
CA LYS A 220 12.42 -1.87 -9.96
C LYS A 220 12.05 -0.48 -9.45
N ILE A 221 12.96 0.12 -8.69
CA ILE A 221 12.92 1.52 -8.29
C ILE A 221 13.85 2.34 -9.19
N LEU A 222 13.33 3.45 -9.71
CA LEU A 222 14.12 4.42 -10.46
C LEU A 222 14.55 5.57 -9.54
N HIS A 223 15.72 6.13 -9.81
CA HIS A 223 16.26 7.27 -9.09
C HIS A 223 16.60 8.37 -10.10
N ASP A 224 16.11 9.59 -9.86
CA ASP A 224 16.25 10.71 -10.79
C ASP A 224 17.72 11.07 -11.09
N ASP A 225 18.62 10.88 -10.12
CA ASP A 225 20.06 11.14 -10.28
C ASP A 225 20.80 10.06 -11.08
N ARG A 226 20.12 8.96 -11.44
CA ARG A 226 20.69 7.77 -12.10
C ARG A 226 19.75 7.14 -13.13
N LEU A 227 18.91 7.94 -13.79
CA LEU A 227 18.05 7.45 -14.86
C LEU A 227 18.90 6.97 -16.03
N ASP A 228 18.72 5.71 -16.41
CA ASP A 228 19.43 5.05 -17.51
C ASP A 228 18.43 4.28 -18.36
N LEU A 229 18.09 4.85 -19.52
CA LEU A 229 17.11 4.30 -20.45
C LEU A 229 17.59 2.96 -21.04
N ASP A 230 18.86 2.87 -21.42
CA ASP A 230 19.39 1.67 -22.07
C ASP A 230 19.43 0.50 -21.08
N ALA A 231 19.90 0.74 -19.85
CA ALA A 231 19.91 -0.28 -18.81
C ALA A 231 18.48 -0.68 -18.38
N LEU A 232 17.53 0.26 -18.35
CA LEU A 232 16.13 -0.07 -18.08
C LEU A 232 15.53 -0.92 -19.20
N THR A 233 15.73 -0.53 -20.46
CA THR A 233 15.23 -1.23 -21.65
C THR A 233 15.77 -2.65 -21.71
N ALA A 234 17.08 -2.84 -21.52
CA ALA A 234 17.71 -4.16 -21.49
C ALA A 234 17.13 -5.03 -20.37
N TRP A 235 16.96 -4.47 -19.17
CA TRP A 235 16.38 -5.20 -18.04
C TRP A 235 14.92 -5.63 -18.31
N ILE A 236 14.10 -4.76 -18.92
CA ILE A 236 12.72 -5.08 -19.30
C ILE A 236 12.72 -6.21 -20.35
N ALA A 237 13.50 -6.06 -21.42
CA ALA A 237 13.59 -7.05 -22.49
C ALA A 237 14.02 -8.42 -21.97
N ASP A 238 14.99 -8.47 -21.05
CA ASP A 238 15.43 -9.71 -20.42
C ASP A 238 14.31 -10.37 -19.60
N ARG A 239 13.50 -9.61 -18.84
CA ARG A 239 12.37 -10.16 -18.07
C ARG A 239 11.26 -10.66 -18.99
N HIS A 240 10.92 -9.89 -20.02
CA HIS A 240 9.94 -10.30 -21.02
C HIS A 240 10.38 -11.54 -21.79
N GLY A 241 11.69 -11.68 -22.09
CA GLY A 241 12.28 -12.88 -22.68
C GLY A 241 12.15 -14.14 -21.80
N GLU A 242 12.02 -13.97 -20.48
CA GLU A 242 11.71 -15.03 -19.51
C GLU A 242 10.20 -15.26 -19.33
N GLY A 243 9.35 -14.51 -20.03
CA GLY A 243 7.89 -14.53 -19.85
C GLY A 243 7.43 -13.92 -18.52
N ARG A 244 8.19 -12.98 -17.96
CA ARG A 244 7.92 -12.36 -16.66
C ARG A 244 7.56 -10.88 -16.83
N PRO A 245 6.54 -10.37 -16.13
CA PRO A 245 6.22 -8.95 -16.15
C PRO A 245 7.25 -8.10 -15.39
N VAL A 246 7.18 -6.80 -15.63
CA VAL A 246 7.88 -5.79 -14.84
C VAL A 246 6.90 -4.87 -14.11
N ALA A 247 7.30 -4.42 -12.93
CA ALA A 247 6.65 -3.34 -12.19
C ALA A 247 7.67 -2.22 -11.96
N VAL A 248 7.39 -1.00 -12.43
CA VAL A 248 8.36 0.11 -12.34
C VAL A 248 7.82 1.22 -11.43
N HIS A 249 8.59 1.59 -10.40
CA HIS A 249 8.24 2.69 -9.50
C HIS A 249 8.47 4.02 -10.20
N CYS A 250 7.41 4.80 -10.39
CA CYS A 250 7.46 6.09 -11.09
C CYS A 250 6.73 7.16 -10.28
N VAL A 251 7.48 8.00 -9.58
CA VAL A 251 6.95 9.11 -8.77
C VAL A 251 7.24 10.49 -9.37
N THR A 252 8.11 10.58 -10.38
CA THR A 252 8.42 11.83 -11.09
C THR A 252 8.09 11.74 -12.58
N ALA A 253 7.88 12.89 -13.21
CA ALA A 253 7.64 12.95 -14.66
C ALA A 253 8.82 12.36 -15.46
N ALA A 254 10.06 12.59 -15.02
CA ALA A 254 11.25 12.04 -15.67
C ALA A 254 11.29 10.51 -15.60
N GLN A 255 10.98 9.92 -14.44
CA GLN A 255 10.88 8.46 -14.28
C GLN A 255 9.80 7.87 -15.19
N LEU A 256 8.64 8.52 -15.28
CA LEU A 256 7.55 8.09 -16.14
C LEU A 256 7.94 8.09 -17.61
N VAL A 257 8.52 9.19 -18.10
CA VAL A 257 8.98 9.33 -19.49
C VAL A 257 10.01 8.26 -19.85
N VAL A 258 11.01 8.04 -18.99
CA VAL A 258 12.04 7.00 -19.21
C VAL A 258 11.41 5.60 -19.20
N THR A 259 10.44 5.34 -18.33
CA THR A 259 9.73 4.05 -18.26
C THR A 259 8.90 3.79 -19.52
N ILE A 260 8.13 4.78 -19.97
CA ILE A 260 7.35 4.71 -21.21
C ILE A 260 8.27 4.42 -22.40
N ALA A 261 9.39 5.15 -22.51
CA ALA A 261 10.36 4.94 -23.58
C ALA A 261 10.96 3.52 -23.53
N ALA A 262 11.31 3.03 -22.34
CA ALA A 262 11.89 1.69 -22.17
C ALA A 262 10.89 0.58 -22.53
N LEU A 263 9.63 0.69 -22.10
CA LEU A 263 8.57 -0.26 -22.45
C LEU A 263 8.27 -0.24 -23.96
N ARG A 264 8.19 0.94 -24.58
CA ARG A 264 8.02 1.07 -26.04
C ARG A 264 9.17 0.40 -26.81
N ALA A 265 10.40 0.49 -26.30
CA ALA A 265 11.59 -0.08 -26.95
C ALA A 265 11.74 -1.60 -26.72
N ALA A 266 11.47 -2.09 -25.51
CA ALA A 266 11.62 -3.50 -25.17
C ALA A 266 10.43 -4.36 -25.63
N GLY A 267 9.27 -3.75 -25.83
CA GLY A 267 7.99 -4.45 -25.98
C GLY A 267 7.21 -4.47 -24.66
N SER A 268 5.97 -4.94 -24.72
CA SER A 268 5.04 -4.97 -23.59
C SER A 268 4.72 -6.40 -23.17
N HIS A 269 4.51 -6.62 -21.88
CA HIS A 269 3.90 -7.82 -21.33
C HIS A 269 2.50 -7.49 -20.75
N PRO A 270 1.48 -8.36 -20.90
CA PRO A 270 0.11 -8.06 -20.46
C PRO A 270 -0.05 -7.74 -18.97
N LEU A 271 0.91 -8.19 -18.16
CA LEU A 271 0.95 -7.99 -16.71
C LEU A 271 1.96 -6.92 -16.26
N ASP A 272 2.52 -6.14 -17.20
CA ASP A 272 3.37 -5.02 -16.84
C ASP A 272 2.59 -3.97 -16.05
N ARG A 273 3.30 -3.34 -15.11
CA ARG A 273 2.73 -2.36 -14.19
C ARG A 273 3.61 -1.13 -14.03
N ILE A 274 2.97 0.02 -13.90
CA ILE A 274 3.60 1.23 -13.38
C ILE A 274 3.04 1.47 -11.99
N GLU A 275 3.92 1.53 -11.00
CA GLU A 275 3.54 1.83 -9.63
C GLU A 275 3.66 3.33 -9.36
N HIS A 276 2.72 3.83 -8.59
CA HIS A 276 2.49 5.23 -8.23
C HIS A 276 1.96 6.08 -9.37
N ALA A 277 2.76 6.30 -10.42
CA ALA A 277 2.49 7.34 -11.43
C ALA A 277 2.08 8.67 -10.75
N ALA A 278 2.86 9.09 -9.75
CA ALA A 278 2.48 10.21 -8.88
C ALA A 278 2.38 11.53 -9.64
N VAL A 279 3.19 11.71 -10.68
CA VAL A 279 3.18 12.86 -11.60
C VAL A 279 3.01 12.33 -13.02
N VAL A 280 1.93 12.71 -13.70
CA VAL A 280 1.62 12.32 -15.08
C VAL A 280 1.36 13.57 -15.92
N PRO A 281 2.33 14.01 -16.74
CA PRO A 281 2.10 15.07 -17.73
C PRO A 281 1.01 14.71 -18.74
N ASP A 282 0.32 15.71 -19.30
CA ASP A 282 -0.78 15.51 -20.26
C ASP A 282 -0.36 14.66 -21.46
N ASP A 283 0.83 14.92 -22.00
CA ASP A 283 1.34 14.22 -23.18
C ASP A 283 1.58 12.72 -22.95
N ASN A 284 1.66 12.27 -21.68
CA ASN A 284 1.92 10.86 -21.35
C ASN A 284 0.64 10.03 -21.11
N LEU A 285 -0.55 10.64 -21.04
CA LEU A 285 -1.79 9.88 -20.87
C LEU A 285 -2.07 8.95 -22.05
N ALA A 286 -1.92 9.47 -23.27
CA ALA A 286 -2.08 8.69 -24.50
C ALA A 286 -1.01 7.60 -24.62
N ASP A 287 0.23 7.89 -24.20
CA ASP A 287 1.30 6.89 -24.18
C ASP A 287 0.99 5.71 -23.27
N LEU A 288 0.44 5.97 -22.08
CA LEU A 288 0.05 4.93 -21.12
C LEU A 288 -1.09 4.08 -21.66
N ALA A 289 -2.08 4.71 -22.31
CA ALA A 289 -3.21 4.03 -22.92
C ALA A 289 -2.74 3.12 -24.08
N ASP A 290 -1.88 3.63 -24.95
CA ASP A 290 -1.30 2.89 -26.08
C ASP A 290 -0.50 1.67 -25.61
N LEU A 291 0.23 1.79 -24.50
CA LEU A 291 0.99 0.68 -23.91
C LEU A 291 0.10 -0.39 -23.28
N GLY A 292 -1.15 -0.06 -22.92
CA GLY A 292 -2.07 -0.95 -22.20
C GLY A 292 -1.55 -1.39 -20.82
N VAL A 293 -0.58 -0.65 -20.26
CA VAL A 293 0.05 -0.96 -18.98
C VAL A 293 -0.88 -0.62 -17.82
N THR A 294 -0.93 -1.46 -16.79
CA THR A 294 -1.75 -1.16 -15.61
C THR A 294 -1.02 -0.16 -14.71
N VAL A 295 -1.71 0.90 -14.28
CA VAL A 295 -1.22 1.85 -13.28
C VAL A 295 -1.81 1.50 -11.91
N VAL A 296 -0.95 1.33 -10.91
CA VAL A 296 -1.37 1.15 -9.51
C VAL A 296 -0.94 2.37 -8.69
N THR A 297 -1.92 3.17 -8.28
CA THR A 297 -1.69 4.51 -7.70
C THR A 297 -2.28 4.68 -6.28
N GLN A 298 -1.87 5.73 -5.56
CA GLN A 298 -2.09 5.90 -4.12
C GLN A 298 -2.67 7.29 -3.80
N PRO A 299 -3.97 7.51 -4.05
CA PRO A 299 -4.62 8.80 -3.80
C PRO A 299 -4.62 9.17 -2.32
N ASN A 300 -4.45 8.23 -1.37
CA ASN A 300 -4.28 8.56 0.05
C ASN A 300 -3.14 9.54 0.31
N PHE A 301 -2.10 9.58 -0.53
CA PHE A 301 -1.05 10.59 -0.37
C PHE A 301 -1.54 12.03 -0.58
N VAL A 302 -2.66 12.25 -1.29
CA VAL A 302 -3.33 13.56 -1.31
C VAL A 302 -3.87 13.91 0.08
N ALA A 303 -4.54 12.97 0.75
CA ALA A 303 -5.10 13.18 2.08
C ALA A 303 -4.04 13.26 3.19
N GLU A 304 -2.89 12.61 3.00
CA GLU A 304 -1.81 12.57 4.00
C GLU A 304 -0.78 13.69 3.82
N ARG A 305 -0.52 14.08 2.57
CA ARG A 305 0.63 14.91 2.18
C ARG A 305 0.24 16.09 1.28
N GLY A 306 -1.04 16.26 0.98
CA GLY A 306 -1.54 17.27 0.05
C GLY A 306 -1.09 18.70 0.35
N ASP A 307 -1.01 19.08 1.63
CA ASP A 307 -0.52 20.42 2.02
C ASP A 307 0.95 20.63 1.67
N GLN A 308 1.77 19.57 1.74
CA GLN A 308 3.17 19.64 1.32
C GLN A 308 3.27 19.70 -0.20
N TYR A 309 2.45 18.96 -0.93
CA TYR A 309 2.39 19.13 -2.39
C TYR A 309 2.00 20.55 -2.80
N LEU A 310 1.05 21.17 -2.10
CA LEU A 310 0.67 22.57 -2.33
C LEU A 310 1.81 23.55 -2.07
N ALA A 311 2.69 23.26 -1.11
CA ALA A 311 3.82 24.10 -0.74
C ALA A 311 5.06 23.89 -1.63
N ASP A 312 5.39 22.63 -1.92
CA ASP A 312 6.70 22.22 -2.46
C ASP A 312 6.66 22.01 -3.98
N VAL A 313 5.51 21.66 -4.55
CA VAL A 313 5.36 21.47 -6.00
C VAL A 313 4.92 22.79 -6.65
N PRO A 314 5.52 23.21 -7.78
CA PRO A 314 5.06 24.40 -8.50
C PRO A 314 3.56 24.31 -8.85
N ALA A 315 2.82 25.40 -8.66
CA ALA A 315 1.37 25.42 -8.87
C ALA A 315 0.93 24.98 -10.29
N ALA A 316 1.77 25.22 -11.29
CA ALA A 316 1.52 24.77 -12.67
C ALA A 316 1.59 23.25 -12.85
N GLU A 317 2.25 22.54 -11.94
CA GLU A 317 2.40 21.08 -11.95
C GLU A 317 1.36 20.37 -11.06
N HIS A 318 0.62 21.10 -10.21
CA HIS A 318 -0.45 20.50 -9.38
C HIS A 318 -1.49 19.69 -10.18
N PRO A 319 -1.92 20.12 -11.39
CA PRO A 319 -2.82 19.32 -12.22
C PRO A 319 -2.25 17.97 -12.65
N GLN A 320 -0.94 17.76 -12.54
CA GLN A 320 -0.28 16.52 -12.94
C GLN A 320 -0.23 15.48 -11.81
N LEU A 321 -0.64 15.84 -10.59
CA LEU A 321 -0.49 14.99 -9.40
C LEU A 321 -1.65 14.01 -9.22
N TRP A 322 -1.31 12.73 -9.05
CA TRP A 322 -2.22 11.63 -8.66
C TRP A 322 -3.49 11.55 -9.52
N ARG A 323 -3.33 11.49 -10.85
CA ARG A 323 -4.41 11.76 -11.83
C ARG A 323 -5.36 10.60 -12.10
N VAL A 324 -6.09 10.16 -11.08
CA VAL A 324 -6.97 8.99 -11.17
C VAL A 324 -8.05 9.16 -12.26
N ALA A 325 -8.72 10.31 -12.35
CA ALA A 325 -9.80 10.51 -13.32
C ALA A 325 -9.25 10.61 -14.76
N SER A 326 -8.18 11.37 -14.98
CA SER A 326 -7.57 11.49 -16.31
C SER A 326 -7.04 10.16 -16.83
N LEU A 327 -6.46 9.31 -15.97
CA LEU A 327 -6.02 7.97 -16.35
C LEU A 327 -7.21 7.10 -16.80
N LEU A 328 -8.33 7.15 -16.09
CA LEU A 328 -9.56 6.44 -16.47
C LEU A 328 -10.15 6.95 -17.78
N ASP A 329 -10.22 8.28 -17.96
CA ASP A 329 -10.76 8.92 -19.16
C ASP A 329 -9.91 8.57 -20.40
N ALA A 330 -8.60 8.37 -20.21
CA ALA A 330 -7.68 7.88 -21.24
C ALA A 330 -7.77 6.36 -21.47
N ALA A 331 -8.66 5.65 -20.77
CA ALA A 331 -8.80 4.19 -20.80
C ALA A 331 -7.55 3.40 -20.36
N VAL A 332 -6.72 3.99 -19.50
CA VAL A 332 -5.63 3.26 -18.81
C VAL A 332 -6.24 2.34 -17.74
N PRO A 333 -5.84 1.07 -17.64
CA PRO A 333 -6.24 0.22 -16.52
C PRO A 333 -5.66 0.77 -15.21
N VAL A 334 -6.51 1.09 -14.24
CA VAL A 334 -6.10 1.68 -12.95
C VAL A 334 -6.58 0.84 -11.78
N ALA A 335 -5.69 0.61 -10.82
CA ALA A 335 -6.03 0.08 -9.50
C ALA A 335 -5.48 1.00 -8.40
N LEU A 336 -6.05 0.88 -7.20
CA LEU A 336 -5.62 1.64 -6.04
C LEU A 336 -4.87 0.74 -5.04
N SER A 337 -4.05 1.38 -4.22
CA SER A 337 -3.34 0.73 -3.12
C SER A 337 -3.03 1.75 -2.02
N THR A 338 -2.53 1.28 -0.89
CA THR A 338 -2.18 2.17 0.24
C THR A 338 -0.70 2.49 0.36
N ASP A 339 0.16 1.65 -0.22
CA ASP A 339 1.62 1.70 -0.05
C ASP A 339 2.04 1.64 1.43
N MET A 340 1.34 0.83 2.22
CA MET A 340 1.64 0.62 3.64
C MET A 340 3.06 0.04 3.82
N PRO A 341 3.88 0.55 4.77
CA PRO A 341 3.56 1.56 5.79
C PRO A 341 3.93 2.99 5.41
N PHE A 342 4.29 3.25 4.16
CA PHE A 342 4.59 4.61 3.72
C PHE A 342 3.31 5.46 3.64
N GLY A 343 2.18 4.84 3.29
CA GLY A 343 0.83 5.32 3.61
C GLY A 343 0.23 4.61 4.83
N HIS A 344 -0.90 5.09 5.34
CA HIS A 344 -1.51 4.58 6.59
C HIS A 344 -2.12 3.17 6.53
N GLY A 345 -2.22 2.55 5.34
CA GLY A 345 -2.69 1.17 5.20
C GLY A 345 -4.19 0.94 5.29
N ASP A 346 -5.00 2.01 5.24
CA ASP A 346 -6.47 1.91 5.19
C ASP A 346 -6.99 2.14 3.75
N PRO A 347 -7.49 1.10 3.06
CA PRO A 347 -8.08 1.22 1.72
C PRO A 347 -9.26 2.18 1.66
N TRP A 348 -10.07 2.28 2.72
CA TRP A 348 -11.26 3.13 2.74
C TRP A 348 -10.88 4.60 2.75
N THR A 349 -9.84 4.96 3.51
CA THR A 349 -9.22 6.30 3.44
C THR A 349 -8.63 6.58 2.05
N ALA A 350 -8.00 5.61 1.40
CA ALA A 350 -7.52 5.78 0.02
C ALA A 350 -8.68 6.01 -0.97
N MET A 351 -9.78 5.29 -0.83
CA MET A 351 -10.99 5.51 -1.63
C MET A 351 -11.55 6.93 -1.41
N ARG A 352 -11.70 7.37 -0.16
CA ARG A 352 -12.13 8.74 0.16
C ARG A 352 -11.21 9.79 -0.43
N ALA A 353 -9.90 9.57 -0.38
CA ALA A 353 -8.94 10.49 -0.97
C ALA A 353 -9.09 10.58 -2.50
N ALA A 354 -9.44 9.48 -3.18
CA ALA A 354 -9.76 9.49 -4.61
C ALA A 354 -11.06 10.26 -4.94
N VAL A 355 -12.04 10.24 -4.02
CA VAL A 355 -13.35 10.89 -4.20
C VAL A 355 -13.29 12.38 -3.89
N TYR A 356 -12.66 12.74 -2.78
CA TYR A 356 -12.73 14.11 -2.22
C TYR A 356 -11.45 14.92 -2.45
N ARG A 357 -10.29 14.24 -2.54
CA ARG A 357 -8.96 14.87 -2.71
C ARG A 357 -8.65 15.98 -1.71
N THR A 358 -9.25 15.88 -0.52
CA THR A 358 -9.08 16.83 0.58
C THR A 358 -7.75 16.60 1.27
N THR A 359 -6.94 17.65 1.39
CA THR A 359 -5.66 17.66 2.10
C THR A 359 -5.86 17.74 3.63
N PRO A 360 -4.82 17.55 4.46
CA PRO A 360 -4.95 17.68 5.91
C PRO A 360 -5.52 19.04 6.38
N SER A 361 -5.18 20.14 5.70
CA SER A 361 -5.71 21.49 6.00
C SER A 361 -7.14 21.73 5.49
N GLY A 362 -7.73 20.80 4.73
CA GLY A 362 -9.05 20.94 4.15
C GLY A 362 -9.08 21.54 2.74
N ALA A 363 -7.92 21.83 2.13
CA ALA A 363 -7.86 22.25 0.73
C ALA A 363 -8.19 21.08 -0.20
N VAL A 364 -8.65 21.37 -1.42
CA VAL A 364 -8.87 20.35 -2.46
C VAL A 364 -7.71 20.42 -3.44
N LEU A 365 -6.85 19.40 -3.44
CA LEU A 365 -5.73 19.33 -4.38
C LEU A 365 -6.20 18.67 -5.68
N ASN A 366 -6.11 19.39 -6.80
CA ASN A 366 -6.42 18.86 -8.14
C ASN A 366 -7.81 18.21 -8.23
N GLY A 367 -8.87 18.95 -7.87
CA GLY A 367 -10.24 18.42 -7.77
C GLY A 367 -10.85 17.88 -9.08
N ASN A 368 -10.26 18.16 -10.24
CA ASN A 368 -10.67 17.56 -11.51
C ASN A 368 -10.37 16.05 -11.57
N GLU A 369 -9.48 15.57 -10.70
CA GLU A 369 -9.09 14.16 -10.62
C GLU A 369 -9.92 13.36 -9.60
N CYS A 370 -11.03 13.94 -9.10
CA CYS A 370 -11.99 13.23 -8.27
C CYS A 370 -12.74 12.18 -9.09
N VAL A 371 -12.97 10.99 -8.51
CA VAL A 371 -13.76 9.91 -9.13
C VAL A 371 -15.00 9.57 -8.30
N PRO A 372 -16.06 8.99 -8.90
CA PRO A 372 -17.20 8.50 -8.14
C PRO A 372 -16.80 7.45 -7.10
N ALA A 373 -17.47 7.44 -5.94
CA ALA A 373 -17.18 6.50 -4.85
C ALA A 373 -17.21 5.03 -5.27
N ARG A 374 -18.18 4.65 -6.12
CA ARG A 374 -18.25 3.30 -6.68
C ARG A 374 -17.00 2.95 -7.49
N THR A 375 -16.50 3.88 -8.30
CA THR A 375 -15.29 3.71 -9.10
C THR A 375 -14.08 3.48 -8.19
N ALA A 376 -13.89 4.35 -7.18
CA ALA A 376 -12.80 4.21 -6.20
C ALA A 376 -12.84 2.87 -5.46
N LEU A 377 -14.02 2.43 -5.02
CA LEU A 377 -14.21 1.14 -4.35
C LEU A 377 -13.83 -0.03 -5.28
N THR A 378 -14.30 -0.01 -6.54
CA THR A 378 -14.03 -1.10 -7.48
C THR A 378 -12.55 -1.28 -7.83
N MET A 379 -11.73 -0.24 -7.69
CA MET A 379 -10.28 -0.30 -7.92
C MET A 379 -9.50 -1.07 -6.85
N PHE A 380 -10.14 -1.48 -5.75
CA PHE A 380 -9.60 -2.43 -4.76
C PHE A 380 -10.18 -3.85 -4.92
N LEU A 381 -11.03 -4.08 -5.92
CA LEU A 381 -11.68 -5.39 -6.14
C LEU A 381 -10.96 -6.24 -7.20
N GLY A 382 -9.84 -5.74 -7.73
CA GLY A 382 -9.01 -6.41 -8.71
C GLY A 382 -8.40 -7.72 -8.20
N ARG A 383 -7.78 -8.45 -9.11
CA ARG A 383 -6.91 -9.58 -8.78
C ARG A 383 -5.44 -9.12 -8.79
N PRO A 384 -4.51 -9.81 -8.09
CA PRO A 384 -3.10 -9.43 -8.15
C PRO A 384 -2.52 -9.46 -9.57
N ASP A 385 -3.01 -10.37 -10.42
CA ASP A 385 -2.64 -10.55 -11.83
C ASP A 385 -3.51 -9.76 -12.81
N ASP A 386 -4.57 -9.10 -12.36
CA ASP A 386 -5.39 -8.19 -13.19
C ASP A 386 -5.98 -7.09 -12.29
N PRO A 387 -5.15 -6.13 -11.81
CA PRO A 387 -5.58 -5.18 -10.78
C PRO A 387 -6.68 -4.24 -11.24
N GLY A 388 -6.65 -3.82 -12.51
CA GLY A 388 -7.59 -2.84 -13.06
C GLY A 388 -9.00 -3.40 -13.33
N ARG A 389 -9.19 -4.72 -13.19
CA ARG A 389 -10.47 -5.38 -13.48
C ARG A 389 -11.15 -5.89 -12.20
N PRO A 390 -12.26 -5.28 -11.76
CA PRO A 390 -12.93 -5.71 -10.54
C PRO A 390 -13.53 -7.10 -10.66
N ARG A 391 -13.43 -7.87 -9.57
CA ARG A 391 -14.18 -9.13 -9.40
C ARG A 391 -15.66 -8.86 -9.13
N SER A 392 -16.49 -9.86 -9.39
CA SER A 392 -17.91 -9.92 -9.03
C SER A 392 -18.13 -10.84 -7.82
N VAL A 393 -19.31 -10.71 -7.17
CA VAL A 393 -19.80 -11.70 -6.19
C VAL A 393 -20.75 -12.63 -6.94
N GLU A 394 -20.21 -13.74 -7.43
CA GLU A 394 -20.93 -14.71 -8.27
C GLU A 394 -20.45 -16.14 -7.97
N THR A 395 -21.30 -17.14 -8.19
CA THR A 395 -20.92 -18.56 -8.06
C THR A 395 -19.65 -18.89 -8.86
N GLY A 396 -18.73 -19.61 -8.23
CA GLY A 396 -17.42 -19.96 -8.79
C GLY A 396 -16.31 -18.94 -8.54
N GLN A 397 -16.64 -17.72 -8.10
CA GLN A 397 -15.62 -16.75 -7.63
C GLN A 397 -15.00 -17.22 -6.31
N PRO A 398 -13.78 -16.77 -5.96
CA PRO A 398 -13.17 -17.09 -4.67
C PRO A 398 -14.08 -16.72 -3.49
N GLY A 399 -14.06 -17.55 -2.44
CA GLY A 399 -14.81 -17.33 -1.20
C GLY A 399 -14.18 -16.26 -0.31
N ASP A 400 -13.74 -15.17 -0.92
CA ASP A 400 -13.06 -14.04 -0.28
C ASP A 400 -13.99 -12.85 -0.33
N LEU A 401 -14.57 -12.50 0.82
CA LEU A 401 -15.66 -11.53 0.90
C LEU A 401 -15.40 -10.51 2.00
N CYS A 402 -15.77 -9.26 1.73
CA CYS A 402 -15.91 -8.21 2.73
C CYS A 402 -17.41 -7.97 2.95
N VAL A 403 -17.86 -8.11 4.19
CA VAL A 403 -19.25 -7.90 4.59
C VAL A 403 -19.31 -6.63 5.42
N LEU A 404 -20.18 -5.70 5.02
CA LEU A 404 -20.40 -4.44 5.70
C LEU A 404 -21.69 -4.48 6.52
N THR A 405 -21.76 -3.67 7.58
CA THR A 405 -22.99 -3.45 8.35
C THR A 405 -24.02 -2.64 7.57
N GLU A 406 -23.56 -1.78 6.66
CA GLU A 406 -24.36 -0.79 5.97
C GLU A 406 -24.79 -1.22 4.55
N PRO A 407 -25.96 -0.76 4.07
CA PRO A 407 -26.41 -1.00 2.70
C PRO A 407 -25.55 -0.23 1.67
N PRO A 408 -25.62 -0.57 0.37
CA PRO A 408 -24.70 -0.04 -0.64
C PRO A 408 -24.71 1.48 -0.77
N GLU A 409 -25.86 2.13 -0.58
CA GLU A 409 -25.98 3.59 -0.63
C GLU A 409 -25.13 4.27 0.45
N THR A 410 -25.29 3.86 1.71
CA THR A 410 -24.51 4.37 2.84
C THR A 410 -23.03 3.99 2.70
N ALA A 411 -22.73 2.74 2.34
CA ALA A 411 -21.36 2.27 2.18
C ALA A 411 -20.57 3.11 1.15
N LEU A 412 -21.21 3.47 0.04
CA LEU A 412 -20.63 4.32 -1.01
C LEU A 412 -20.58 5.80 -0.62
N ALA A 413 -21.48 6.28 0.23
CA ALA A 413 -21.46 7.66 0.70
C ALA A 413 -20.31 7.91 1.69
N GLU A 414 -20.11 6.98 2.62
CA GLU A 414 -19.20 7.15 3.75
C GLU A 414 -17.78 6.62 3.47
N LEU A 415 -17.66 5.49 2.76
CA LEU A 415 -16.40 4.79 2.48
C LEU A 415 -15.51 4.69 3.74
N ASP A 416 -15.96 3.93 4.73
CA ASP A 416 -15.33 3.85 6.06
C ASP A 416 -15.09 2.41 6.52
N ALA A 417 -13.88 2.16 7.03
CA ALA A 417 -13.47 0.84 7.50
C ALA A 417 -14.28 0.36 8.72
N GLY A 418 -14.84 1.28 9.51
CA GLY A 418 -15.69 0.97 10.67
C GLY A 418 -17.01 0.29 10.30
N MET A 419 -17.41 0.31 9.02
CA MET A 419 -18.57 -0.44 8.53
C MET A 419 -18.26 -1.92 8.28
N VAL A 420 -16.99 -2.35 8.29
CA VAL A 420 -16.64 -3.75 8.03
C VAL A 420 -17.13 -4.61 9.19
N ALA A 421 -18.19 -5.38 8.95
CA ALA A 421 -18.76 -6.32 9.91
C ALA A 421 -17.94 -7.62 9.96
N ALA A 422 -17.50 -8.10 8.80
CA ALA A 422 -16.77 -9.34 8.68
C ALA A 422 -15.84 -9.39 7.46
N THR A 423 -14.77 -10.14 7.60
CA THR A 423 -13.87 -10.51 6.50
C THR A 423 -13.80 -12.02 6.41
N VAL A 424 -14.07 -12.54 5.22
CA VAL A 424 -14.07 -13.97 4.91
C VAL A 424 -12.95 -14.26 3.92
N ILE A 425 -12.15 -15.29 4.20
CA ILE A 425 -11.04 -15.72 3.33
C ILE A 425 -11.17 -17.22 3.11
N GLY A 426 -11.42 -17.62 1.86
CA GLY A 426 -11.61 -19.02 1.49
C GLY A 426 -12.79 -19.68 2.23
N GLY A 427 -13.83 -18.91 2.53
CA GLY A 427 -15.01 -19.37 3.28
C GLY A 427 -14.84 -19.43 4.80
N GLU A 428 -13.66 -19.09 5.32
CA GLU A 428 -13.41 -18.95 6.75
C GLU A 428 -13.59 -17.51 7.21
N LEU A 429 -14.31 -17.31 8.31
CA LEU A 429 -14.44 -16.02 8.98
C LEU A 429 -13.12 -15.67 9.67
N VAL A 430 -12.40 -14.65 9.18
CA VAL A 430 -11.08 -14.26 9.71
C VAL A 430 -11.12 -12.98 10.55
N TYR A 431 -12.16 -12.18 10.38
CA TYR A 431 -12.46 -11.01 11.19
C TYR A 431 -13.97 -10.90 11.37
N PHE A 432 -14.39 -10.49 12.55
CA PHE A 432 -15.79 -10.20 12.90
C PHE A 432 -15.81 -9.07 13.93
N ALA A 433 -16.49 -7.97 13.62
CA ALA A 433 -16.70 -6.87 14.55
C ALA A 433 -17.75 -7.30 15.59
N MET A 434 -17.39 -7.23 16.88
CA MET A 434 -18.29 -7.55 18.00
C MET A 434 -19.20 -6.39 18.37
#